data_AF-A0A1Q6FY49-F1
#
_entry.id   AF-A0A1Q6FY49-F1
#
_cell.length_a   1.000
_cell.length_b   1.000
_cell.length_c   1.000
_cell.angle_alpha   90.00
_cell.angle_beta   90.00
_cell.angle_gamma   90.00
#
_symmetry.space_group_name_H-M   'P 1'
#
loop_
_entity.id
_entity.type
_entity.pdbx_description
1 polymer ?
#
loop_
_entity_poly.entity_id
_entity_poly.type
_entity_poly.pdbx_seq_one_letter_code
_entity_poly.pdbx_strand_id
1 'polypeptide(L)'
;MSQRAEDIARERYALVMENFRGGTATVTDLNTARSESDTAIQNYISDLSNFWIYYYNLRKYTLYDFMLERDLEVVPEELTM
;
A
#
# COMPACT_ATOMS: atom_id res chain seq x y z
N MET A 1 -3.79 7.85 -2.87
CA MET A 1 -2.69 8.74 -3.30
C MET A 1 -1.33 8.05 -3.19
N SER A 2 -1.12 7.19 -2.18
CA SER A 2 0.11 6.40 -2.00
C SER A 2 0.49 5.51 -3.18
N GLN A 3 -0.46 4.87 -3.87
CA GLN A 3 -0.16 4.07 -5.08
C GLN A 3 0.58 4.89 -6.15
N ARG A 4 0.05 6.07 -6.50
CA ARG A 4 0.69 6.96 -7.49
C ARG A 4 2.04 7.48 -7.02
N ALA A 5 2.19 7.73 -5.72
CA ALA A 5 3.48 8.14 -5.14
C ALA A 5 4.51 6.99 -5.20
N GLU A 6 4.06 5.75 -4.99
CA GLU A 6 4.86 4.54 -5.12
C GLU A 6 5.33 4.36 -6.57
N ASP A 7 4.44 4.47 -7.55
CA ASP A 7 4.77 4.39 -8.98
C ASP A 7 5.87 5.42 -9.36
N ILE A 8 5.69 6.67 -8.96
CA ILE A 8 6.64 7.76 -9.24
C ILE A 8 7.99 7.49 -8.55
N ALA A 9 7.99 7.04 -7.30
CA ALA A 9 9.22 6.78 -6.56
C ALA A 9 10.02 5.61 -7.17
N ARG A 10 9.31 4.58 -7.67
CA ARG A 10 9.92 3.44 -8.36
C ARG A 10 10.53 3.85 -9.70
N GLU A 11 9.84 4.68 -10.48
CA GLU A 11 10.38 5.24 -11.73
C GLU A 11 11.63 6.08 -11.47
N ARG A 12 11.59 6.94 -10.45
CA ARG A 12 12.76 7.74 -10.03
C ARG A 12 13.95 6.86 -9.65
N TYR A 13 13.73 5.81 -8.84
CA TYR A 13 14.79 4.88 -8.48
C TYR A 13 15.42 4.21 -9.71
N ALA A 14 14.60 3.78 -10.68
CA ALA A 14 15.08 3.17 -11.92
C ALA A 14 15.96 4.14 -12.73
N LEU A 15 15.53 5.40 -12.88
CA LEU A 15 16.30 6.44 -13.56
C LEU A 15 17.63 6.74 -12.86
N VAL A 16 17.63 6.86 -11.53
CA VAL A 16 18.86 7.11 -10.76
C VAL A 16 19.81 5.91 -10.82
N MET A 17 19.29 4.68 -10.85
CA MET A 17 20.10 3.47 -11.05
C MET A 17 20.79 3.46 -12.42
N GLU A 18 20.08 3.86 -13.49
CA GLU A 18 20.65 3.98 -14.83
C GLU A 18 21.77 5.04 -14.84
N ASN A 19 21.50 6.22 -14.27
CA ASN A 19 22.50 7.29 -14.16
C ASN A 19 23.73 6.87 -13.35
N PHE A 20 23.54 6.12 -12.26
CA PHE A 20 24.64 5.60 -11.44
C PHE A 20 25.52 4.62 -12.24
N ARG A 21 24.90 3.72 -13.02
CA ARG A 21 25.63 2.82 -13.93
C ARG A 21 26.36 3.56 -15.03
N GLY A 22 25.81 4.68 -15.50
CA GLY A 22 26.43 5.60 -16.47
C GLY A 22 27.46 6.56 -15.87
N GLY A 23 27.67 6.55 -14.54
CA GLY A 23 28.62 7.42 -13.86
C GLY A 23 28.17 8.88 -13.68
N THR A 24 26.89 9.18 -13.96
CA THR A 24 26.32 10.54 -13.85
C THR A 24 25.57 10.79 -12.55
N ALA A 25 25.35 9.74 -11.73
CA ALA A 25 24.82 9.86 -10.37
C ALA A 25 25.79 9.24 -9.35
N THR A 26 25.77 9.76 -8.12
CA THR A 26 26.61 9.27 -7.03
C THR A 26 25.96 8.12 -6.26
N VAL A 27 26.75 7.41 -5.43
CA VAL A 27 26.21 6.39 -4.52
C VAL A 27 25.22 6.99 -3.50
N THR A 28 25.43 8.25 -3.12
CA THR A 28 24.51 8.98 -2.23
C THR A 28 23.16 9.22 -2.90
N ASP A 29 23.15 9.64 -4.18
CA ASP A 29 21.91 9.83 -4.94
C ASP A 29 21.13 8.52 -5.05
N LEU A 30 21.84 7.42 -5.35
CA LEU A 30 21.25 6.10 -5.43
C LEU A 30 20.63 5.65 -4.09
N ASN A 31 21.34 5.84 -2.99
CA ASN A 31 20.86 5.47 -1.66
C ASN A 31 19.63 6.29 -1.24
N THR A 32 19.63 7.59 -1.54
CA THR A 32 18.47 8.46 -1.30
C THR A 32 17.26 8.02 -2.13
N ALA A 33 17.44 7.81 -3.43
CA ALA A 33 16.34 7.38 -4.31
C ALA A 33 15.76 6.02 -3.90
N ARG A 34 16.63 5.09 -3.49
CA ARG A 34 16.21 3.80 -2.94
C ARG A 34 15.41 3.95 -1.65
N SER A 35 15.92 4.72 -0.68
CA SER A 35 15.24 4.90 0.60
C SER A 35 13.86 5.54 0.44
N GLU A 36 13.73 6.51 -0.47
CA GLU A 36 12.44 7.13 -0.78
C GLU A 36 11.47 6.16 -1.46
N SER A 37 11.95 5.35 -2.41
CA SER A 37 11.16 4.28 -3.05
C SER A 37 10.68 3.26 -2.01
N ASP A 38 11.57 2.78 -1.15
CA ASP A 38 11.23 1.80 -0.11
C ASP A 38 10.17 2.38 0.86
N THR A 39 10.31 3.65 1.23
CA THR A 39 9.33 4.37 2.08
C THR A 39 7.97 4.48 1.39
N ALA A 40 7.93 4.83 0.10
CA ALA A 40 6.69 4.93 -0.66
C ALA A 40 5.96 3.58 -0.76
N ILE A 41 6.71 2.49 -0.96
CA ILE A 41 6.16 1.11 -0.97
C ILE A 41 5.55 0.77 0.38
N GLN A 42 6.26 1.03 1.49
CA GLN A 42 5.74 0.75 2.84
C GLN A 42 4.47 1.55 3.13
N ASN A 43 4.41 2.81 2.73
CA ASN A 43 3.22 3.64 2.89
C ASN A 43 2.04 3.09 2.08
N TYR A 44 2.26 2.66 0.84
CA TYR A 44 1.21 2.06 0.02
C TYR A 44 0.65 0.76 0.63
N ILE A 45 1.53 -0.12 1.12
CA ILE A 45 1.13 -1.36 1.80
C ILE A 45 0.32 -1.05 3.07
N SER A 46 0.77 -0.08 3.86
CA SER A 46 0.07 0.37 5.07
C SER A 46 -1.33 0.90 4.75
N ASP A 47 -1.45 1.78 3.74
CA ASP A 47 -2.72 2.32 3.30
C ASP A 47 -3.69 1.24 2.83
N LEU A 48 -3.20 0.25 2.07
CA LEU A 48 -4.02 -0.87 1.60
C LEU A 48 -4.48 -1.75 2.76
N SER A 49 -3.59 -2.04 3.71
CA SER A 49 -3.92 -2.78 4.93
C SER A 49 -5.01 -2.06 5.74
N ASN A 50 -4.83 -0.76 5.96
CA ASN A 50 -5.80 0.07 6.67
C ASN A 50 -7.15 0.11 5.96
N PHE A 51 -7.16 0.24 4.63
CA PHE A 51 -8.39 0.17 3.85
C PHE A 51 -9.17 -1.12 4.14
N TRP A 52 -8.52 -2.28 4.10
CA TRP A 52 -9.19 -3.55 4.36
C TRP A 52 -9.66 -3.68 5.80
N ILE A 53 -8.85 -3.25 6.77
CA ILE A 53 -9.26 -3.21 8.18
C ILE A 53 -10.52 -2.36 8.35
N TYR A 54 -10.54 -1.15 7.79
CA TYR A 54 -11.69 -0.26 7.88
C TYR A 54 -12.91 -0.82 7.16
N TYR A 55 -12.71 -1.42 5.98
CA TYR A 55 -13.78 -2.05 5.21
C TYR A 55 -14.46 -3.17 6.02
N TYR A 56 -13.70 -4.11 6.59
CA TYR A 56 -14.27 -5.21 7.37
C TYR A 56 -14.83 -4.76 8.74
N ASN A 57 -14.24 -3.73 9.36
CA ASN A 57 -14.83 -3.13 10.56
C ASN A 57 -16.19 -2.49 10.26
N LEU A 58 -16.29 -1.75 9.15
CA LEU A 58 -17.56 -1.14 8.73
C LEU A 58 -18.63 -2.21 8.46
N ARG A 59 -18.27 -3.29 7.76
CA ARG A 59 -19.15 -4.46 7.55
C ARG A 59 -19.61 -5.06 8.88
N LYS A 60 -18.70 -5.26 9.83
CA LYS A 60 -19.03 -5.80 11.16
C LYS A 60 -19.98 -4.89 11.93
N TYR A 61 -19.77 -3.58 11.91
CA TYR A 61 -20.63 -2.63 12.64
C TYR A 61 -22.02 -2.46 12.02
N THR A 62 -22.11 -2.53 10.70
CA THR A 62 -23.37 -2.36 9.97
C THR A 62 -24.12 -3.67 9.75
N LEU A 63 -23.46 -4.80 9.98
CA LEU A 63 -23.92 -6.13 9.58
C LEU A 63 -24.32 -6.19 8.10
N TYR A 64 -23.64 -5.42 7.25
CA TYR A 64 -23.95 -5.29 5.83
C TYR A 64 -22.71 -5.55 4.96
N ASP A 65 -22.87 -6.35 3.91
CA ASP A 65 -21.87 -6.55 2.87
C ASP A 65 -22.09 -5.55 1.73
N PHE A 66 -21.25 -4.52 1.67
CA PHE A 66 -21.32 -3.49 0.64
C PHE A 66 -20.91 -3.96 -0.76
N MET A 67 -20.15 -5.05 -0.88
CA MET A 67 -19.77 -5.60 -2.19
C MET A 67 -20.87 -6.48 -2.79
N LEU A 68 -21.59 -7.22 -1.93
CA LEU A 68 -22.67 -8.10 -2.34
C LEU A 68 -24.07 -7.45 -2.20
N GLU A 69 -24.12 -6.20 -1.71
CA GLU A 69 -25.31 -5.41 -1.48
C GLU A 69 -26.39 -6.15 -0.65
N ARG A 70 -25.96 -6.88 0.39
CA ARG A 70 -26.85 -7.68 1.25
C ARG A 70 -26.43 -7.66 2.71
N ASP A 71 -27.37 -7.93 3.60
CA ASP A 71 -27.07 -8.15 5.01
C ASP A 71 -26.10 -9.33 5.19
N LEU A 72 -25.24 -9.24 6.21
CA LEU A 72 -24.40 -10.36 6.62
C LEU A 72 -25.30 -11.41 7.27
N GLU A 73 -25.41 -12.58 6.63
CA GLU A 73 -25.93 -13.77 7.29
C GLU A 73 -24.97 -14.16 8.40
N VAL A 74 -25.34 -13.85 9.65
CA VAL A 74 -24.55 -14.24 10.82
C VAL A 74 -24.66 -15.74 10.99
N VAL A 75 -23.61 -16.49 10.62
CA VAL A 75 -23.47 -17.89 11.01
C VAL A 75 -23.11 -17.91 12.50
N PRO A 76 -23.93 -18.53 13.39
CA PRO A 76 -23.79 -18.38 14.85
C PRO A 76 -22.45 -18.81 15.46
N GLU A 77 -21.59 -19.54 14.74
CA GLU A 77 -20.33 -20.10 15.25
C GLU A 77 -19.17 -19.09 15.36
N GLU A 78 -19.29 -17.88 14.80
CA GLU A 78 -18.21 -16.88 14.86
C GLU A 78 -18.24 -15.96 16.10
N LEU A 79 -19.21 -16.12 17.01
CA LEU A 79 -19.33 -15.29 18.22
C LEU A 79 -18.52 -15.80 19.43
N THR A 80 -17.74 -16.88 19.29
CA THR A 80 -16.99 -17.54 20.39
C THR A 80 -15.47 -17.60 20.21
N MET A 81 -14.84 -16.54 19.69
CA MET A 81 -13.39 -16.33 19.84
C MET A 81 -13.07 -14.94 20.37
#